data_AF-A0A3E0LLF3-F1
#
_entry.id   AF-A0A3E0LLF3-F1
#
_cell.length_a   1.000
_cell.length_b   1.000
_cell.length_c   1.000
_cell.angle_alpha   90.00
_cell.angle_beta   90.00
_cell.angle_gamma   90.00
#
_symmetry.space_group_name_H-M   'P 1'
#
loop_
_entity.id
_entity.type
_entity.pdbx_description
1 polymer ?
#
loop_
_entity_poly.entity_id
_entity_poly.type
_entity_poly.pdbx_seq_one_letter_code
_entity_poly.pdbx_strand_id
1 'polypeptide(L)' 'MYKAYKFRIYPNTEQEIALAKSFGCCRWFWNYSLNLCQETYKATGKGLTRNYIQGLLPSLKKAYEWL' A
#
# COMPACT_ATOMS: atom_id res chain seq x y z
N MET A 1 10.88 -40.47 -12.41
CA MET A 1 9.46 -40.12 -12.28
C MET A 1 9.35 -38.87 -11.41
N TYR A 2 8.99 -37.72 -11.98
CA TYR A 2 8.87 -36.48 -11.21
C TYR A 2 7.52 -36.44 -10.48
N LYS A 3 7.54 -36.07 -9.20
CA LYS A 3 6.34 -35.81 -8.41
C LYS A 3 6.24 -34.32 -8.14
N ALA A 4 5.05 -33.76 -8.30
CA ALA A 4 4.72 -32.40 -7.89
C ALA A 4 3.60 -32.43 -6.86
N TYR A 5 3.65 -31.49 -5.91
CA TYR A 5 2.66 -31.36 -4.86
C TYR A 5 2.07 -29.96 -4.87
N LYS A 6 0.75 -29.89 -4.69
CA LYS A 6 0.02 -28.63 -4.55
C LYS A 6 -0.50 -28.53 -3.13
N PHE A 7 -0.06 -27.51 -2.41
CA PHE A 7 -0.54 -27.21 -1.07
C PHE A 7 -1.32 -25.91 -1.08
N ARG A 8 -2.33 -25.83 -0.21
CA ARG A 8 -3.01 -24.59 0.12
C ARG A 8 -2.95 -24.43 1.64
N ILE A 9 -2.41 -23.30 2.08
CA ILE A 9 -2.32 -22.94 3.49
C ILE A 9 -3.34 -21.82 3.71
N TYR A 10 -4.11 -21.94 4.77
CA TYR A 10 -5.03 -20.90 5.21
C TYR A 10 -4.43 -20.18 6.42
N PRO A 11 -4.56 -18.85 6.50
CA PRO A 11 -4.10 -18.11 7.66
C PRO A 11 -4.90 -18.50 8.90
N ASN A 12 -4.26 -18.41 10.07
CA ASN A 12 -4.98 -18.37 11.34
C ASN A 12 -5.56 -16.96 11.59
N THR A 13 -6.36 -16.80 12.64
CA THR A 13 -7.02 -15.54 12.97
C THR A 13 -6.05 -14.35 13.09
N GLU A 14 -4.89 -14.54 13.70
CA GLU A 14 -3.89 -13.46 13.88
C GLU A 14 -3.28 -13.04 12.53
N GLN A 15 -3.00 -14.02 11.66
CA GLN A 15 -2.50 -13.79 10.31
C GLN A 15 -3.54 -13.09 9.44
N GLU A 16 -4.82 -13.47 9.52
CA GLU A 16 -5.90 -12.79 8.81
C GLU A 16 -5.98 -11.31 9.19
N ILE A 17 -5.90 -11.00 10.49
CA ILE A 17 -5.91 -9.63 11.00
C ILE A 17 -4.69 -8.86 10.51
N ALA A 18 -3.49 -9.45 10.58
CA ALA A 18 -2.26 -8.82 10.13
C ALA A 18 -2.28 -8.54 8.61
N LEU A 19 -2.79 -9.48 7.82
CA LEU A 19 -2.97 -9.33 6.37
C LEU A 19 -3.99 -8.24 6.05
N ALA A 20 -5.15 -8.23 6.74
CA ALA A 20 -6.18 -7.23 6.55
C ALA A 20 -5.66 -5.81 6.84
N LYS A 21 -4.92 -5.63 7.94
CA LYS A 21 -4.24 -4.36 8.26
C LYS A 21 -3.24 -3.96 7.17
N SER A 22 -2.36 -4.88 6.78
CA SER A 22 -1.34 -4.63 5.76
C SER A 22 -1.96 -4.24 4.41
N PHE A 23 -2.97 -4.97 3.95
CA PHE A 23 -3.66 -4.68 2.69
C PHE A 23 -4.47 -3.39 2.77
N GLY A 24 -5.08 -3.10 3.93
CA GLY A 24 -5.76 -1.83 4.19
C GLY A 24 -4.83 -0.64 4.05
N CYS A 25 -3.69 -0.66 4.74
CA CYS A 25 -2.66 0.39 4.67
C CYS A 25 -2.13 0.58 3.23
N CYS A 26 -1.82 -0.53 2.54
CA CYS A 26 -1.35 -0.49 1.14
C CYS A 26 -2.39 0.12 0.20
N ARG A 27 -3.67 -0.31 0.30
CA ARG A 27 -4.76 0.22 -0.51
C ARG A 27 -4.98 1.71 -0.26
N TRP A 28 -4.96 2.11 1.01
CA TRP A 28 -5.11 3.50 1.37
C TRP A 28 -3.98 4.37 0.80
N PHE A 29 -2.72 3.96 1.01
CA PHE A 29 -1.56 4.71 0.52
C PHE A 29 -1.53 4.80 -1.00
N TRP A 30 -1.94 3.74 -1.70
CA TRP A 30 -2.09 3.74 -3.15
C TRP A 30 -3.11 4.79 -3.61
N ASN A 31 -4.31 4.79 -3.03
CA ASN A 31 -5.36 5.74 -3.39
C ASN A 31 -4.96 7.19 -3.07
N TYR A 32 -4.35 7.42 -1.92
CA TYR A 32 -3.80 8.72 -1.55
C TYR A 32 -2.79 9.20 -2.59
N SER A 33 -1.82 8.35 -2.95
CA SER A 33 -0.76 8.69 -3.89
C SER A 33 -1.30 8.94 -5.30
N LEU A 34 -2.26 8.12 -5.74
CA LEU A 34 -2.91 8.29 -7.04
C LEU A 34 -3.64 9.63 -7.12
N ASN A 35 -4.44 9.95 -6.10
CA ASN A 35 -5.15 11.22 -6.04
C ASN A 35 -4.18 12.41 -6.04
N LEU A 36 -3.12 12.33 -5.22
CA LEU A 36 -2.10 13.37 -5.16
C LEU A 36 -1.43 13.59 -6.53
N CYS A 37 -1.08 12.52 -7.25
CA CYS A 37 -0.54 12.62 -8.60
C CYS A 37 -1.52 13.26 -9.59
N GLN A 38 -2.79 12.86 -9.54
CA GLN A 38 -3.84 13.41 -10.41
C GLN A 38 -4.02 14.91 -10.18
N GLU A 39 -4.14 15.34 -8.93
CA GLU A 39 -4.33 16.76 -8.59
C GLU A 39 -3.08 17.58 -8.92
N THR A 40 -1.88 17.05 -8.65
CA THR A 40 -0.62 17.73 -9.00
C THR A 40 -0.50 17.92 -10.51
N TYR A 41 -0.83 16.89 -11.29
CA TYR A 41 -0.76 16.97 -12.74
C TYR A 41 -1.79 17.96 -13.31
N LYS A 42 -3.03 17.96 -12.80
CA LYS A 42 -4.05 18.94 -13.18
C LYS A 42 -3.59 20.37 -12.92
N ALA A 43 -2.94 20.62 -11.78
CA ALA A 43 -2.51 21.96 -11.39
C ALA A 43 -1.23 22.45 -12.11
N THR A 44 -0.30 21.54 -12.42
CA THR A 44 1.06 21.92 -12.84
C THR A 44 1.48 21.38 -14.21
N GLY A 45 0.72 20.43 -14.77
CA GLY A 45 1.11 19.66 -15.96
C GLY A 45 2.29 18.70 -15.73
N LYS A 46 2.75 18.53 -14.49
CA LYS A 46 3.92 17.71 -14.13
C LYS A 46 3.52 16.59 -13.17
N GLY A 47 4.14 15.43 -13.33
CA GLY A 47 3.98 14.30 -12.43
C GLY A 47 4.91 14.38 -11.22
N LEU A 48 4.57 13.63 -10.17
CA LEU A 48 5.45 13.45 -9.00
C LEU A 48 6.41 12.28 -9.20
N THR A 49 7.61 12.41 -8.65
CA THR A 49 8.56 11.29 -8.64
C THR A 49 8.19 10.27 -7.58
N ARG A 50 8.57 9.01 -7.81
CA ARG A 50 8.37 7.94 -6.83
C ARG A 50 9.00 8.26 -5.47
N ASN A 51 10.23 8.79 -5.48
CA ASN A 51 10.97 9.11 -4.26
C ASN A 51 10.25 10.20 -3.45
N TYR A 52 9.66 11.19 -4.10
CA TYR A 52 8.85 12.21 -3.44
C TYR A 52 7.65 11.58 -2.72
N ILE A 53 6.86 10.78 -3.43
CA ILE A 53 5.66 10.12 -2.89
C ILE A 53 6.02 9.23 -1.69
N GLN A 54 7.08 8.42 -1.81
CA GLN A 54 7.54 7.56 -0.72
C GLN A 54 8.05 8.38 0.48
N GLY A 55 8.67 9.53 0.23
CA GLY A 55 9.11 10.46 1.26
C GLY A 55 7.97 11.06 2.11
N LEU A 56 6.72 10.98 1.64
CA LEU A 56 5.55 11.43 2.42
C LEU A 56 5.14 10.41 3.50
N LEU A 57 5.47 9.12 3.32
CA LEU A 57 4.97 8.05 4.18
C LEU A 57 5.33 8.25 5.67
N PRO A 58 6.55 8.67 6.08
CA PRO A 58 6.86 8.89 7.48
C PRO A 58 5.95 9.92 8.16
N SER A 59 5.64 11.02 7.48
CA SER A 59 4.75 12.06 8.01
C SER A 59 3.30 11.57 8.06
N LEU A 60 2.86 10.81 7.05
CA LEU A 60 1.53 10.23 7.03
C LEU A 60 1.33 9.22 8.16
N LYS A 61 2.32 8.37 8.46
CA LYS A 61 2.26 7.45 9.60
C LYS A 61 2.16 8.15 10.96
N LYS A 62 2.76 9.34 11.08
CA LYS A 62 2.60 10.17 12.29
C LYS A 62 1.20 10.77 12.40
N ALA A 63 0.59 11.13 11.26
CA ALA A 63 -0.75 11.71 11.22
C ALA A 63 -1.86 10.65 11.38
N TYR A 64 -1.62 9.43 10.93
CA TYR A 64 -2.56 8.31 10.96
C TYR A 64 -1.93 7.15 11.73
N GLU A 65 -2.17 7.07 13.04
CA GLU A 65 -1.56 6.03 13.90
C GLU A 65 -1.85 4.58 13.48
N TRP A 66 -2.93 4.37 12.72
CA TRP A 66 -3.31 3.06 12.20
C TRP A 66 -2.55 2.65 10.92
N LEU A 67 -1.79 3.57 10.30
CA LEU A 67 -1.07 3.39 9.03
C LEU A 67 0.39 2.92 9.22
#